data_AF-A0A537S592-F1
#
_entry.id   AF-A0A537S592-F1
#
_cell.length_a   1.000
_cell.length_b   1.000
_cell.length_c   1.000
_cell.angle_alpha   90.00
_cell.angle_beta   90.00
_cell.angle_gamma   90.00
#
_symmetry.space_group_name_H-M   'P 1'
#
loop_
_entity.id
_entity.type
_entity.pdbx_description
1 polymer ?
#
loop_
_entity_poly.entity_id
_entity_poly.type
_entity_poly.pdbx_seq_one_letter_code
_entity_poly.pdbx_strand_id
1 'polypeptide(L)'
;MRARPGASMTRIGILAGGGRLPLMIAESVTARGGTVHIVGIEGEADPGVARFPHTWVNWGQIGRMVATLRSEGARQLVIAGAVTRPDLRRIRPDAGFFRSLPQILRLLAGGDDSVLTRVVRFFEGNGLVVLGVHDVAPDLVAGAGRQGSIGLTEADCADAEVGFAVRHALAPVDAGQAVVVAHGKVLAIEGAEGTDAMLQRVAALPSRAPAGSRAGVLAKGPKPGQELRVDMPAIGPRTIEQAAAAALAGVVVEAGAVLVLDRAQVIRIADARNCAIHGLADWTLRPAAQVGAAARERTGRVIGRLRPSRRDAGDIETGLAAVESLAPFATGAGAVVVRRYIRAIEAAEGPAAMLERAAVLRRQWGLRWHKVGVFVRRVADAEEDGSVPAALFAQAASQELAGIAVTGPAHALGPYEDAGRLADDLGLFLVLCEAT
;
A
#
# COMPACT_ATOMS: atom_id res chain seq x y z
N MET A 1 40.34 15.98 35.48
CA MET A 1 39.71 16.21 34.15
C MET A 1 38.20 16.12 34.35
N ARG A 2 37.48 17.24 34.29
CA ARG A 2 36.06 17.33 34.65
C ARG A 2 35.19 16.65 33.59
N ALA A 3 34.23 15.84 34.04
CA ALA A 3 33.19 15.22 33.22
C ALA A 3 32.38 16.31 32.49
N ARG A 4 32.08 16.08 31.21
CA ARG A 4 31.20 16.96 30.41
C ARG A 4 29.76 16.89 30.96
N PRO A 5 29.02 18.01 31.05
CA PRO A 5 27.64 18.01 31.52
C PRO A 5 26.70 17.35 30.51
N GLY A 6 25.89 16.40 31.01
CA GLY A 6 24.64 15.84 30.49
C GLY A 6 24.31 15.97 29.00
N ALA A 7 24.57 14.92 28.23
CA ALA A 7 23.68 14.59 27.13
C ALA A 7 22.32 14.23 27.76
N SER A 8 21.30 15.06 27.59
CA SER A 8 19.96 14.78 28.10
C SER A 8 19.52 13.40 27.58
N MET A 9 19.22 12.46 28.46
CA MET A 9 18.68 11.16 28.06
C MET A 9 17.44 11.40 27.19
N THR A 10 17.49 10.98 25.94
CA THR A 10 16.38 11.12 24.99
C THR A 10 15.18 10.36 25.53
N ARG A 11 14.11 11.08 25.86
CA ARG A 11 12.84 10.51 26.30
C ARG A 11 11.84 10.54 25.16
N ILE A 12 11.42 9.36 24.72
CA ILE A 12 10.50 9.18 23.61
C ILE A 12 9.10 8.84 24.13
N GLY A 13 8.12 9.65 23.75
CA GLY A 13 6.72 9.30 23.90
C GLY A 13 6.31 8.34 22.79
N ILE A 14 5.58 7.27 23.12
CA ILE A 14 5.06 6.33 22.13
C ILE A 14 3.54 6.36 22.22
N LEU A 15 2.86 6.85 21.17
CA LEU A 15 1.42 6.65 21.03
C LEU A 15 1.20 5.28 20.40
N ALA A 16 0.72 4.33 21.20
CA ALA A 16 0.62 2.93 20.83
C ALA A 16 -0.80 2.56 20.38
N GLY A 17 -0.91 2.14 19.12
CA GLY A 17 -2.02 1.35 18.58
C GLY A 17 -1.74 -0.15 18.69
N GLY A 18 -2.39 -0.96 17.86
CA GLY A 18 -2.30 -2.42 17.91
C GLY A 18 -1.02 -3.02 17.34
N GLY A 19 -0.79 -4.30 17.66
CA GLY A 19 0.37 -5.06 17.21
C GLY A 19 1.63 -4.83 18.05
N ARG A 20 2.74 -5.50 17.66
CA ARG A 20 3.99 -5.54 18.46
C ARG A 20 4.90 -4.32 18.28
N LEU A 21 4.72 -3.54 17.22
CA LEU A 21 5.63 -2.45 16.86
C LEU A 21 5.89 -1.45 18.00
N PRO A 22 4.87 -0.97 18.77
CA PRO A 22 5.12 -0.08 19.91
C PRO A 22 6.06 -0.69 20.96
N LEU A 23 5.90 -1.98 21.27
CA LEU A 23 6.76 -2.68 22.23
C LEU A 23 8.18 -2.84 21.70
N MET A 24 8.33 -3.19 20.43
CA MET A 24 9.65 -3.31 19.80
C MET A 24 10.42 -1.97 19.81
N ILE A 25 9.72 -0.85 19.57
CA ILE A 25 10.32 0.49 19.67
C ILE A 25 10.74 0.76 21.12
N ALA A 26 9.88 0.46 22.09
CA ALA A 26 10.20 0.63 23.51
C ALA A 26 11.43 -0.20 23.93
N GLU A 27 11.50 -1.46 23.52
CA GLU A 27 12.62 -2.38 23.76
C GLU A 27 13.92 -1.84 23.14
N SER A 28 13.85 -1.42 21.87
CA SER A 28 14.96 -0.85 21.12
C SER A 28 15.52 0.44 21.75
N VAL A 29 14.65 1.39 22.11
CA VAL A 29 15.05 2.64 22.77
C VAL A 29 15.67 2.36 24.14
N THR A 30 15.06 1.48 24.94
CA THR A 30 15.56 1.12 26.28
C THR A 30 16.90 0.41 26.21
N ALA A 31 17.09 -0.51 25.25
CA ALA A 31 18.36 -1.22 25.06
C ALA A 31 19.53 -0.28 24.70
N ARG A 32 19.26 0.88 24.09
CA ARG A 32 20.24 1.93 23.81
C ARG A 32 20.43 2.94 24.95
N GLY A 33 19.84 2.69 26.12
CA GLY A 33 19.92 3.58 27.29
C GLY A 33 19.00 4.80 27.24
N GLY A 34 18.04 4.84 26.30
CA GLY A 34 16.98 5.84 26.27
C GLY A 34 15.86 5.53 27.27
N THR A 35 14.91 6.46 27.41
CA THR A 35 13.70 6.23 28.21
C THR A 35 12.46 6.42 27.37
N VAL A 36 11.38 5.72 27.73
CA VAL A 36 10.10 5.80 27.02
C VAL A 36 8.94 6.03 27.98
N HIS A 37 7.88 6.66 27.47
CA HIS A 37 6.57 6.61 28.08
C HIS A 37 5.52 6.26 27.02
N ILE A 38 4.78 5.18 27.26
CA ILE A 38 3.81 4.67 26.29
C ILE A 38 2.42 5.17 26.62
N VAL A 39 1.81 5.91 25.70
CA VAL A 39 0.38 6.25 25.73
C VAL A 39 -0.36 5.17 24.93
N GLY A 40 -0.92 4.19 25.64
CA GLY A 40 -1.61 3.04 25.05
C GLY A 40 -3.08 3.31 24.79
N ILE A 41 -3.54 3.06 23.56
CA ILE A 41 -4.96 3.18 23.21
C ILE A 41 -5.72 1.94 23.71
N GLU A 42 -6.68 2.16 24.62
CA GLU A 42 -7.52 1.10 25.18
C GLU A 42 -8.29 0.34 24.09
N GLY A 43 -8.21 -0.99 24.14
CA GLY A 43 -8.88 -1.87 23.17
C GLY A 43 -8.10 -2.12 21.88
N GLU A 44 -7.00 -1.40 21.65
CA GLU A 44 -6.12 -1.59 20.47
C GLU A 44 -4.72 -2.03 20.88
N ALA A 45 -4.09 -1.29 21.80
CA ALA A 45 -2.71 -1.53 22.20
C ALA A 45 -2.50 -2.85 22.94
N ASP A 46 -1.34 -3.47 22.68
CA ASP A 46 -0.94 -4.73 23.29
C ASP A 46 -0.84 -4.60 24.82
N PRO A 47 -1.44 -5.51 25.62
CA PRO A 47 -1.35 -5.47 27.08
C PRO A 47 0.08 -5.49 27.62
N GLY A 48 1.04 -6.02 26.85
CA GLY A 48 2.48 -6.00 27.12
C GLY A 48 3.05 -4.59 27.30
N VAL A 49 2.32 -3.54 26.91
CA VAL A 49 2.65 -2.13 27.19
C VAL A 49 2.87 -1.90 28.69
N ALA A 50 2.18 -2.67 29.55
CA ALA A 50 2.31 -2.58 31.00
C ALA A 50 3.73 -2.86 31.54
N ARG A 51 4.63 -3.43 30.73
CA ARG A 51 6.05 -3.66 31.06
C ARG A 51 6.89 -2.36 31.08
N PHE A 52 6.37 -1.27 30.52
CA PHE A 52 7.03 0.03 30.41
C PHE A 52 6.27 1.10 31.20
N PRO A 53 6.88 2.25 31.52
CA PRO A 53 6.13 3.43 31.96
C PRO A 53 5.04 3.78 30.95
N HIS A 54 3.78 3.85 31.39
CA HIS A 54 2.66 3.95 30.47
C HIS A 54 1.46 4.72 31.03
N THR A 55 0.54 5.07 30.15
CA THR A 55 -0.77 5.62 30.47
C THR A 55 -1.79 5.12 29.46
N TRP A 56 -2.86 4.50 29.95
CA TRP A 56 -3.97 4.07 29.13
C TRP A 56 -4.91 5.24 28.84
N VAL A 57 -5.30 5.37 27.57
CA VAL A 57 -6.21 6.41 27.09
C VAL A 57 -7.25 5.82 26.15
N ASN A 58 -8.45 6.38 26.16
CA ASN A 58 -9.45 6.13 25.14
C ASN A 58 -9.24 7.09 23.94
N TRP A 59 -9.68 6.71 22.74
CA TRP A 59 -9.64 7.55 21.52
C TRP A 59 -10.15 8.98 21.70
N GLY A 60 -11.14 9.21 22.58
CA GLY A 60 -11.67 10.55 22.87
C GLY A 60 -10.83 11.41 23.80
N GLN A 61 -9.82 10.85 24.46
CA GLN A 61 -9.03 11.53 25.48
C GLN A 61 -7.79 12.22 24.91
N ILE A 62 -7.99 13.00 23.86
CA ILE A 62 -6.90 13.67 23.13
C ILE A 62 -6.17 14.68 24.02
N GLY A 63 -6.90 15.39 24.89
CA GLY A 63 -6.29 16.29 25.87
C GLY A 63 -5.36 15.54 26.81
N ARG A 64 -5.82 14.40 27.34
CA ARG A 64 -5.02 13.53 28.20
C ARG A 64 -3.78 13.00 27.49
N MET A 65 -3.90 12.55 26.24
CA MET A 65 -2.75 12.09 25.44
C MET A 65 -1.64 13.15 25.40
N VAL A 66 -1.98 14.38 25.01
CA VAL A 66 -1.01 15.48 24.91
C VAL A 66 -0.49 15.89 26.28
N ALA A 67 -1.35 15.96 27.30
CA ALA A 67 -0.97 16.35 28.65
C ALA A 67 0.02 15.37 29.27
N THR A 68 -0.24 14.06 29.14
CA THR A 68 0.66 13.00 29.61
C THR A 68 2.02 13.07 28.94
N LEU A 69 2.07 13.17 27.60
CA LEU A 69 3.34 13.27 26.88
C LEU A 69 4.17 14.49 27.36
N ARG A 70 3.51 15.62 27.60
CA ARG A 70 4.17 16.82 28.12
C ARG A 70 4.62 16.68 29.58
N SER A 71 3.79 16.14 30.46
CA SER A 71 4.11 15.99 31.89
C SER A 71 5.27 15.03 32.10
N GLU A 72 5.37 14.00 31.26
CA GLU A 72 6.47 13.05 31.28
C GLU A 72 7.75 13.60 30.62
N GLY A 73 7.74 14.84 30.11
CA GLY A 73 8.89 15.44 29.44
C GLY A 73 9.20 14.85 28.06
N ALA A 74 8.29 14.04 27.50
CA ALA A 74 8.38 13.48 26.16
C ALA A 74 7.97 14.54 25.13
N ARG A 75 8.92 15.37 24.71
CA ARG A 75 8.72 16.33 23.60
C ARG A 75 8.80 15.67 22.22
N GLN A 76 9.40 14.49 22.14
CA GLN A 76 9.48 13.68 20.94
C GLN A 76 8.44 12.56 21.02
N LEU A 77 7.69 12.36 19.93
CA LEU A 77 6.60 11.39 19.84
C LEU A 77 6.83 10.47 18.66
N VAL A 78 6.61 9.18 18.85
CA VAL A 78 6.46 8.20 17.77
C VAL A 78 5.05 7.65 17.83
N ILE A 79 4.39 7.60 16.69
CA ILE A 79 3.06 7.02 16.56
C ILE A 79 3.26 5.66 15.89
N ALA A 80 2.89 4.58 16.58
CA ALA A 80 3.17 3.24 16.10
C ALA A 80 2.03 2.27 16.40
N GLY A 81 1.90 1.27 15.53
CA GLY A 81 0.89 0.22 15.64
C GLY A 81 -0.26 0.39 14.66
N ALA A 82 -0.98 -0.70 14.43
CA ALA A 82 -2.16 -0.70 13.60
C ALA A 82 -3.25 0.18 14.24
N VAL A 83 -3.85 1.04 13.43
CA VAL A 83 -4.99 1.87 13.84
C VAL A 83 -6.22 1.34 13.13
N THR A 84 -7.11 0.69 13.87
CA THR A 84 -8.44 0.38 13.36
C THR A 84 -9.28 1.66 13.36
N ARG A 85 -10.19 1.83 12.38
CA ARG A 85 -11.13 2.97 12.42
C ARG A 85 -11.89 2.93 13.75
N PRO A 86 -11.82 3.97 14.58
CA PRO A 86 -12.42 3.95 15.91
C PRO A 86 -13.94 3.85 15.79
N ASP A 87 -14.55 2.98 16.59
CA ASP A 87 -16.00 3.00 16.79
C ASP A 87 -16.36 4.31 17.50
N LEU A 88 -16.93 5.25 16.75
CA LEU A 88 -17.28 6.58 17.24
C LEU A 88 -18.21 6.53 18.47
N ARG A 89 -18.95 5.43 18.67
CA ARG A 89 -19.85 5.23 19.82
C ARG A 89 -19.11 4.95 21.12
N ARG A 90 -17.85 4.51 21.06
CA ARG A 90 -17.00 4.18 22.22
C ARG A 90 -16.05 5.32 22.62
N ILE A 91 -16.10 6.44 21.89
CA ILE A 91 -15.28 7.62 22.15
C ILE A 91 -15.78 8.31 23.42
N ARG A 92 -14.88 8.50 24.38
CA ARG A 92 -15.14 9.27 25.62
C ARG A 92 -14.38 10.60 25.55
N PRO A 93 -14.99 11.68 25.00
CA PRO A 93 -14.31 12.94 24.79
C PRO A 93 -13.97 13.64 26.10
N ASP A 94 -12.74 14.17 26.22
CA ASP A 94 -12.33 15.01 27.33
C ASP A 94 -12.45 16.52 27.01
N ALA A 95 -12.19 17.39 27.98
CA ALA A 95 -12.24 18.85 27.75
C ALA A 95 -11.26 19.31 26.65
N GLY A 96 -10.13 18.60 26.49
CA GLY A 96 -9.16 18.85 25.42
C GLY A 96 -9.72 18.49 24.04
N PHE A 97 -10.48 17.40 23.93
CA PHE A 97 -11.21 17.02 22.72
C PHE A 97 -12.16 18.14 22.27
N PHE A 98 -12.95 18.69 23.18
CA PHE A 98 -13.87 19.79 22.84
C PHE A 98 -13.12 21.06 22.43
N ARG A 99 -11.99 21.37 23.07
CA ARG A 99 -11.13 22.50 22.68
C ARG A 99 -10.52 22.31 21.29
N SER A 100 -10.15 21.08 20.95
CA SER A 100 -9.61 20.70 19.65
C SER A 100 -10.68 20.32 18.61
N LEU A 101 -11.96 20.39 18.96
CA LEU A 101 -13.06 19.93 18.10
C LEU A 101 -13.06 20.59 16.71
N PRO A 102 -12.82 21.92 16.55
CA PRO A 102 -12.73 22.52 15.23
C PRO A 102 -11.59 21.97 14.38
N GLN A 103 -10.47 21.58 15.01
CA GLN A 103 -9.33 20.97 14.32
C GLN A 103 -9.67 19.53 13.95
N ILE A 104 -10.20 18.73 14.89
CA ILE A 104 -10.63 17.33 14.67
C ILE A 104 -11.66 17.24 13.54
N LEU A 105 -12.66 18.11 13.52
CA LEU A 105 -13.65 18.16 12.44
C LEU A 105 -13.01 18.46 11.09
N ARG A 106 -11.99 19.32 11.01
CA ARG A 106 -11.20 19.53 9.78
C ARG A 106 -10.35 18.32 9.41
N LEU A 107 -9.88 17.52 10.37
CA LEU A 107 -9.19 16.26 10.07
C LEU A 107 -10.16 15.28 9.38
N LEU A 108 -11.40 15.21 9.85
CA LEU A 108 -12.45 14.31 9.35
C LEU A 108 -13.14 14.80 8.07
N ALA A 109 -13.15 16.11 7.79
CA ALA A 109 -13.91 16.72 6.69
C ALA A 109 -13.20 16.72 5.32
N GLY A 110 -12.04 16.06 5.17
CA GLY A 110 -11.38 15.93 3.85
C GLY A 110 -11.19 14.47 3.45
N GLY A 111 -10.87 14.23 2.18
CA GLY A 111 -10.65 12.87 1.63
C GLY A 111 -9.57 12.07 2.39
N ASP A 112 -9.60 10.74 2.20
CA ASP A 112 -8.76 9.76 2.92
C ASP A 112 -7.23 10.01 2.72
N ASP A 113 -6.81 10.67 1.63
CA ASP A 113 -5.41 10.89 1.21
C ASP A 113 -4.49 11.75 2.11
N SER A 114 -4.89 12.03 3.35
CA SER A 114 -3.94 12.61 4.32
C SER A 114 -4.42 12.52 5.76
N VAL A 115 -5.25 11.54 6.12
CA VAL A 115 -5.66 11.38 7.53
C VAL A 115 -4.44 11.27 8.44
N LEU A 116 -3.44 10.48 8.03
CA LEU A 116 -2.20 10.29 8.78
C LEU A 116 -1.36 11.57 8.86
N THR A 117 -1.13 12.27 7.74
CA THR A 117 -0.43 13.56 7.73
C THR A 117 -1.13 14.61 8.61
N ARG A 118 -2.47 14.60 8.64
CA ARG A 118 -3.28 15.47 9.50
C ARG A 118 -3.13 15.13 10.98
N VAL A 119 -3.08 13.85 11.33
CA VAL A 119 -2.77 13.40 12.69
C VAL A 119 -1.38 13.86 13.12
N VAL A 120 -0.37 13.74 12.25
CA VAL A 120 0.98 14.25 12.53
C VAL A 120 0.96 15.74 12.83
N ARG A 121 0.38 16.54 11.93
CA ARG A 121 0.24 18.00 12.10
C ARG A 121 -0.53 18.39 13.36
N PHE A 122 -1.50 17.58 13.77
CA PHE A 122 -2.24 17.82 15.01
C PHE A 122 -1.32 17.76 16.23
N PHE A 123 -0.49 16.73 16.36
CA PHE A 123 0.45 16.61 17.49
C PHE A 123 1.56 17.67 17.40
N GLU A 124 2.05 17.98 16.20
CA GLU A 124 3.03 19.06 15.98
C GLU A 124 2.48 20.44 16.38
N GLY A 125 1.24 20.75 16.01
CA GLY A 125 0.54 21.97 16.44
C GLY A 125 0.34 22.05 17.96
N ASN A 126 0.43 20.91 18.65
CA ASN A 126 0.43 20.80 20.11
C ASN A 126 1.86 20.72 20.70
N GLY A 127 2.88 21.16 19.97
CA GLY A 127 4.24 21.34 20.49
C GLY A 127 5.01 20.05 20.73
N LEU A 128 4.60 18.94 20.10
CA LEU A 128 5.35 17.69 20.07
C LEU A 128 6.11 17.57 18.74
N VAL A 129 7.26 16.91 18.74
CA VAL A 129 8.01 16.60 17.54
C VAL A 129 7.72 15.15 17.16
N VAL A 130 6.99 14.93 16.07
CA VAL A 130 6.70 13.57 15.59
C VAL A 130 7.90 13.04 14.81
N LEU A 131 8.47 11.95 15.30
CA LEU A 131 9.62 11.25 14.74
C LEU A 131 9.17 9.98 14.02
N GLY A 132 9.97 9.54 13.05
CA GLY A 132 9.77 8.25 12.42
C GLY A 132 10.40 7.11 13.22
N VAL A 133 9.93 5.89 12.96
CA VAL A 133 10.51 4.69 13.58
C VAL A 133 11.99 4.55 13.24
N HIS A 134 12.41 4.96 12.04
CA HIS A 134 13.80 4.96 11.61
C HIS A 134 14.71 5.88 12.43
N ASP A 135 14.18 7.01 12.94
CA ASP A 135 14.92 7.93 13.79
C ASP A 135 15.10 7.36 15.21
N VAL A 136 14.03 6.75 15.72
CA VAL A 136 14.00 6.32 17.13
C VAL A 136 14.49 4.89 17.35
N ALA A 137 14.39 4.02 16.35
CA ALA A 137 14.65 2.59 16.41
C ALA A 137 15.24 2.07 15.08
N PRO A 138 16.43 2.56 14.67
CA PRO A 138 17.04 2.21 13.39
C PRO A 138 17.33 0.71 13.20
N ASP A 139 17.52 -0.05 14.28
CA ASP A 139 17.68 -1.50 14.26
C ASP A 139 16.43 -2.27 13.79
N LEU A 140 15.26 -1.63 13.83
CA LEU A 140 14.01 -2.18 13.31
C LEU A 140 13.88 -2.00 11.79
N VAL A 141 14.76 -1.22 11.16
CA VAL A 141 14.69 -0.90 9.73
C VAL A 141 15.61 -1.81 8.93
N ALA A 142 15.17 -2.28 7.77
CA ALA A 142 15.99 -3.10 6.88
C ALA A 142 17.27 -2.35 6.49
N GLY A 143 18.42 -2.95 6.75
CA GLY A 143 19.71 -2.42 6.30
C GLY A 143 19.98 -2.75 4.84
N ALA A 144 21.01 -2.14 4.26
CA ALA A 144 21.48 -2.48 2.93
C ALA A 144 22.05 -3.91 2.86
N GLY A 145 21.95 -4.53 1.69
CA GLY A 145 22.52 -5.83 1.39
C GLY A 145 21.76 -7.01 1.98
N ARG A 146 22.40 -8.18 1.91
CA ARG A 146 21.86 -9.45 2.41
C ARG A 146 21.67 -9.41 3.94
N GLN A 147 20.47 -9.78 4.41
CA GLN A 147 20.12 -9.78 5.83
C GLN A 147 20.29 -11.16 6.52
N GLY A 148 20.18 -12.27 5.76
CA GLY A 148 20.32 -13.65 6.26
C GLY A 148 21.50 -14.40 5.65
N SER A 149 21.51 -15.74 5.72
CA SER A 149 22.55 -16.56 5.08
C SER A 149 22.31 -16.80 3.58
N ILE A 150 21.05 -16.79 3.16
CA ILE A 150 20.64 -17.02 1.77
C ILE A 150 20.86 -15.76 0.91
N GLY A 151 21.53 -15.93 -0.22
CA GLY A 151 21.76 -14.88 -1.22
C GLY A 151 20.78 -14.95 -2.39
N LEU A 152 20.62 -13.82 -3.08
CA LEU A 152 19.92 -13.75 -4.36
C LEU A 152 20.87 -14.11 -5.50
N THR A 153 20.34 -14.71 -6.56
CA THR A 153 21.06 -14.88 -7.82
C THR A 153 21.00 -13.60 -8.66
N GLU A 154 21.79 -13.51 -9.73
CA GLU A 154 21.71 -12.39 -10.67
C GLU A 154 20.33 -12.26 -11.32
N ALA A 155 19.66 -13.38 -11.61
CA ALA A 155 18.30 -13.39 -12.15
C ALA A 155 17.28 -12.83 -11.14
N ASP A 156 17.41 -13.19 -9.85
CA ASP A 156 16.53 -12.66 -8.81
C ASP A 156 16.76 -11.15 -8.58
N CYS A 157 18.02 -10.69 -8.70
CA CYS A 157 18.34 -9.27 -8.68
C CYS A 157 17.69 -8.53 -9.85
N ALA A 158 17.74 -9.07 -11.08
CA ALA A 158 17.07 -8.48 -12.23
C ALA A 158 15.54 -8.41 -12.05
N ASP A 159 14.93 -9.45 -11.46
CA ASP A 159 13.51 -9.45 -11.10
C ASP A 159 13.20 -8.36 -10.05
N ALA A 160 14.10 -8.14 -9.10
CA ALA A 160 13.97 -7.05 -8.13
C ALA A 160 13.99 -5.68 -8.83
N GLU A 161 14.91 -5.45 -9.76
CA GLU A 161 14.99 -4.19 -10.53
C GLU A 161 13.68 -3.91 -11.27
N VAL A 162 13.10 -4.91 -11.94
CA VAL A 162 11.78 -4.78 -12.58
C VAL A 162 10.70 -4.45 -11.55
N GLY A 163 10.71 -5.13 -10.39
CA GLY A 163 9.76 -4.88 -9.31
C GLY A 163 9.80 -3.43 -8.83
N PHE A 164 11.00 -2.89 -8.55
CA PHE A 164 11.16 -1.49 -8.13
C PHE A 164 10.82 -0.49 -9.25
N ALA A 165 11.09 -0.81 -10.52
CA ALA A 165 10.67 0.00 -11.65
C ALA A 165 9.13 0.09 -11.77
N VAL A 166 8.42 -1.04 -11.59
CA VAL A 166 6.95 -1.07 -11.56
C VAL A 166 6.39 -0.25 -10.40
N ARG A 167 6.95 -0.39 -9.19
CA ARG A 167 6.57 0.41 -8.02
C ARG A 167 6.68 1.92 -8.32
N HIS A 168 7.77 2.33 -8.97
CA HIS A 168 7.99 3.72 -9.34
C HIS A 168 6.99 4.20 -10.41
N ALA A 169 6.72 3.39 -11.43
CA ALA A 169 5.78 3.72 -12.49
C ALA A 169 4.33 3.90 -11.96
N LEU A 170 3.97 3.20 -10.89
CA LEU A 170 2.67 3.29 -10.22
C LEU A 170 2.59 4.35 -9.11
N ALA A 171 3.69 5.03 -8.80
CA ALA A 171 3.71 6.09 -7.79
C ALA A 171 2.68 7.22 -8.04
N PRO A 172 2.48 7.73 -9.27
CA PRO A 172 1.54 8.82 -9.52
C PRO A 172 0.07 8.50 -9.20
N VAL A 173 -0.28 7.21 -9.14
CA VAL A 173 -1.64 6.72 -8.86
C VAL A 173 -1.76 6.09 -7.46
N ASP A 174 -0.77 6.32 -6.60
CA ASP A 174 -0.71 5.80 -5.23
C ASP A 174 -0.97 4.27 -5.16
N ALA A 175 -0.31 3.49 -6.02
CA ALA A 175 -0.51 2.04 -6.09
C ALA A 175 0.82 1.27 -6.08
N GLY A 176 0.74 -0.05 -5.84
CA GLY A 176 1.89 -0.95 -5.98
C GLY A 176 2.98 -0.75 -4.93
N GLN A 177 2.61 -0.71 -3.64
CA GLN A 177 3.61 -0.67 -2.56
C GLN A 177 4.49 -1.93 -2.55
N ALA A 178 3.93 -3.08 -2.94
CA ALA A 178 4.66 -4.31 -3.18
C ALA A 178 4.32 -4.94 -4.56
N VAL A 179 5.31 -5.58 -5.17
CA VAL A 179 5.22 -6.22 -6.49
C VAL A 179 5.95 -7.55 -6.44
N VAL A 180 5.37 -8.59 -7.03
CA VAL A 180 6.03 -9.88 -7.23
C VAL A 180 6.40 -10.04 -8.69
N VAL A 181 7.68 -10.29 -8.95
CA VAL A 181 8.24 -10.50 -10.29
C VAL A 181 8.96 -11.83 -10.32
N ALA A 182 8.78 -12.59 -11.40
CA ALA A 182 9.59 -13.78 -11.67
C ALA A 182 9.91 -13.86 -13.17
N HIS A 183 11.18 -14.07 -13.50
CA HIS A 183 11.66 -14.19 -14.88
C HIS A 183 11.26 -12.99 -15.75
N GLY A 184 11.39 -11.77 -15.21
CA GLY A 184 11.02 -10.51 -15.84
C GLY A 184 9.52 -10.25 -15.96
N LYS A 185 8.65 -11.21 -15.56
CA LYS A 185 7.20 -11.07 -15.61
C LYS A 185 6.64 -10.64 -14.26
N VAL A 186 5.79 -9.62 -14.27
CA VAL A 186 5.01 -9.22 -13.09
C VAL A 186 3.92 -10.25 -12.83
N LEU A 187 4.03 -10.96 -11.71
CA LEU A 187 3.06 -11.97 -11.31
C LEU A 187 1.91 -11.37 -10.51
N ALA A 188 2.21 -10.38 -9.67
CA ALA A 188 1.23 -9.70 -8.84
C ALA A 188 1.69 -8.29 -8.45
N ILE A 189 0.73 -7.38 -8.32
CA ILE A 189 0.91 -6.05 -7.74
C ILE A 189 -0.05 -5.93 -6.55
N GLU A 190 0.42 -5.35 -5.44
CA GLU A 190 -0.36 -5.15 -4.22
C GLU A 190 -1.48 -4.14 -4.49
N GLY A 191 -2.72 -4.61 -4.37
CA GLY A 191 -3.92 -3.78 -4.35
C GLY A 191 -4.46 -3.63 -2.93
N ALA A 192 -5.75 -3.32 -2.81
CA ALA A 192 -6.38 -3.08 -1.51
C ALA A 192 -6.53 -4.36 -0.65
N GLU A 193 -6.22 -5.56 -1.19
CA GLU A 193 -6.19 -6.81 -0.42
C GLU A 193 -5.00 -6.92 0.55
N GLY A 194 -3.94 -6.15 0.30
CA GLY A 194 -2.70 -6.18 1.07
C GLY A 194 -1.74 -7.32 0.71
N THR A 195 -0.50 -7.21 1.20
CA THR A 195 0.62 -8.10 0.86
C THR A 195 0.31 -9.57 1.13
N ASP A 196 -0.35 -9.90 2.23
CA ASP A 196 -0.56 -11.30 2.63
C ASP A 196 -1.49 -12.05 1.67
N ALA A 197 -2.58 -11.41 1.26
CA ALA A 197 -3.52 -11.97 0.28
C ALA A 197 -2.91 -12.00 -1.13
N MET A 198 -2.08 -11.00 -1.47
CA MET A 198 -1.31 -11.00 -2.72
C MET A 198 -0.38 -12.22 -2.82
N LEU A 199 0.38 -12.54 -1.76
CA LEU A 199 1.29 -13.69 -1.78
C LEU A 199 0.55 -15.02 -1.84
N GLN A 200 -0.61 -15.14 -1.19
CA GLN A 200 -1.48 -16.32 -1.34
C GLN A 200 -1.96 -16.49 -2.78
N ARG A 201 -2.32 -15.39 -3.46
CA ARG A 201 -2.70 -15.41 -4.88
C ARG A 201 -1.53 -15.86 -5.75
N VAL A 202 -0.31 -15.39 -5.49
CA VAL A 202 0.88 -15.86 -6.22
C VAL A 202 1.10 -17.36 -6.01
N ALA A 203 0.95 -17.86 -4.78
CA ALA A 203 1.09 -19.29 -4.49
C ALA A 203 0.05 -20.17 -5.20
N ALA A 204 -1.12 -19.60 -5.55
CA ALA A 204 -2.16 -20.29 -6.29
C ALA A 204 -1.98 -20.25 -7.82
N LEU A 205 -1.02 -19.46 -8.33
CA LEU A 205 -0.72 -19.45 -9.77
C LEU A 205 -0.03 -20.77 -10.16
N PRO A 206 -0.27 -21.28 -11.38
CA PRO A 206 0.46 -22.44 -11.88
C PRO A 206 1.96 -22.20 -11.85
N SER A 207 2.70 -23.07 -11.15
CA SER A 207 4.17 -22.96 -11.08
C SER A 207 4.76 -23.04 -12.48
N ARG A 208 5.55 -22.04 -12.84
CA ARG A 208 6.37 -22.04 -14.07
C ARG A 208 7.79 -22.54 -13.83
N ALA A 209 8.18 -22.65 -12.57
CA ALA A 209 9.48 -23.14 -12.17
C ALA A 209 9.45 -24.68 -12.03
N PRO A 210 10.55 -25.38 -12.37
CA PRO A 210 10.69 -26.81 -12.10
C PRO A 210 10.29 -27.17 -10.66
N ALA A 211 9.71 -28.35 -10.47
CA ALA A 211 9.31 -28.82 -9.15
C ALA A 211 10.51 -28.76 -8.17
N GLY A 212 10.32 -28.05 -7.06
CA GLY A 212 11.35 -27.85 -6.03
C GLY A 212 12.31 -26.68 -6.27
N SER A 213 12.18 -25.94 -7.38
CA SER A 213 12.94 -24.70 -7.61
C SER A 213 12.17 -23.47 -7.13
N ARG A 214 12.94 -22.44 -6.72
CA ARG A 214 12.41 -21.13 -6.33
C ARG A 214 12.80 -20.11 -7.38
N ALA A 215 11.89 -19.19 -7.69
CA ALA A 215 12.15 -18.13 -8.64
C ALA A 215 11.35 -16.88 -8.29
N GLY A 216 11.94 -15.73 -8.61
CA GLY A 216 11.30 -14.44 -8.45
C GLY A 216 11.33 -13.91 -7.03
N VAL A 217 10.98 -12.63 -6.91
CA VAL A 217 11.11 -11.86 -5.68
C VAL A 217 9.88 -11.02 -5.40
N LEU A 218 9.63 -10.80 -4.11
CA LEU A 218 8.76 -9.73 -3.63
C LEU A 218 9.60 -8.46 -3.50
N ALA A 219 9.36 -7.45 -4.35
CA ALA A 219 9.91 -6.11 -4.20
C ALA A 219 8.94 -5.25 -3.37
N LYS A 220 9.39 -4.68 -2.25
CA LYS A 220 8.55 -3.87 -1.36
C LYS A 220 9.27 -2.62 -0.86
N GLY A 221 8.55 -1.52 -0.73
CA GLY A 221 9.07 -0.28 -0.18
C GLY A 221 7.96 0.76 -0.08
N PRO A 222 8.25 1.97 0.41
CA PRO A 222 7.22 3.00 0.51
C PRO A 222 6.86 3.58 -0.84
N LYS A 223 5.63 4.06 -0.96
CA LYS A 223 5.23 4.85 -2.11
C LYS A 223 5.82 6.28 -1.99
N PRO A 224 6.17 6.95 -3.10
CA PRO A 224 6.62 8.34 -3.04
C PRO A 224 5.60 9.25 -2.33
N GLY A 225 6.08 10.09 -1.42
CA GLY A 225 5.23 11.00 -0.64
C GLY A 225 4.50 10.36 0.54
N GLN A 226 4.65 9.05 0.78
CA GLN A 226 4.11 8.37 1.96
C GLN A 226 4.70 8.96 3.24
N GLU A 227 3.86 9.18 4.26
CA GLU A 227 4.28 9.74 5.54
C GLU A 227 4.96 8.66 6.40
N LEU A 228 6.23 8.40 6.10
CA LEU A 228 7.06 7.36 6.72
C LEU A 228 7.16 7.44 8.25
N ARG A 229 6.86 8.60 8.84
CA ARG A 229 6.88 8.74 10.29
C ARG A 229 5.82 7.90 10.98
N VAL A 230 4.71 7.62 10.30
CA VAL A 230 3.56 6.91 10.85
C VAL A 230 3.06 5.77 9.96
N ASP A 231 3.53 5.70 8.71
CA ASP A 231 3.10 4.73 7.70
C ASP A 231 4.29 4.13 6.96
N MET A 232 5.26 3.61 7.71
CA MET A 232 6.38 2.87 7.12
C MET A 232 5.94 1.43 6.78
N PRO A 233 6.17 0.95 5.55
CA PRO A 233 5.88 -0.44 5.20
C PRO A 233 6.67 -1.42 6.06
N ALA A 234 6.12 -2.61 6.26
CA ALA A 234 6.74 -3.63 7.10
C ALA A 234 6.76 -5.01 6.42
N ILE A 235 7.76 -5.80 6.79
CA ILE A 235 7.80 -7.25 6.62
C ILE A 235 7.92 -7.91 7.99
N GLY A 236 7.35 -9.11 8.13
CA GLY A 236 7.44 -9.90 9.36
C GLY A 236 7.51 -11.39 9.06
N PRO A 237 7.47 -12.26 10.09
CA PRO A 237 7.47 -13.72 9.94
C PRO A 237 6.43 -14.19 8.92
N ARG A 238 5.22 -13.62 9.05
CA ARG A 238 4.11 -13.54 8.07
C ARG A 238 4.57 -13.63 6.62
N THR A 239 5.20 -12.54 6.23
CA THR A 239 5.59 -12.24 4.86
C THR A 239 6.58 -13.27 4.33
N ILE A 240 7.55 -13.69 5.15
CA ILE A 240 8.57 -14.67 4.73
C ILE A 240 7.95 -16.06 4.56
N GLU A 241 7.08 -16.48 5.47
CA GLU A 241 6.38 -17.77 5.36
C GLU A 241 5.55 -17.83 4.07
N GLN A 242 4.86 -16.75 3.74
CA GLN A 242 4.02 -16.68 2.54
C GLN A 242 4.84 -16.53 1.25
N ALA A 243 5.91 -15.73 1.26
CA ALA A 243 6.83 -15.65 0.12
C ALA A 243 7.46 -17.02 -0.17
N ALA A 244 7.85 -17.74 0.89
CA ALA A 244 8.37 -19.08 0.77
C ALA A 244 7.32 -20.08 0.24
N ALA A 245 6.07 -19.97 0.69
CA ALA A 245 4.95 -20.80 0.21
C ALA A 245 4.59 -20.50 -1.25
N ALA A 246 4.78 -19.27 -1.70
CA ALA A 246 4.67 -18.85 -3.10
C ALA A 246 5.88 -19.24 -3.96
N ALA A 247 6.78 -20.09 -3.43
CA ALA A 247 8.01 -20.52 -4.10
C ALA A 247 8.94 -19.38 -4.56
N LEU A 248 8.86 -18.20 -3.93
CA LEU A 248 9.75 -17.08 -4.24
C LEU A 248 11.17 -17.37 -3.75
N ALA A 249 12.16 -16.87 -4.49
CA ALA A 249 13.57 -16.91 -4.15
C ALA A 249 13.90 -15.94 -3.01
N GLY A 250 13.19 -14.82 -2.89
CA GLY A 250 13.41 -13.88 -1.80
C GLY A 250 12.45 -12.71 -1.70
N VAL A 251 12.67 -11.91 -0.65
CA VAL A 251 12.03 -10.63 -0.41
C VAL A 251 13.09 -9.53 -0.47
N VAL A 252 12.89 -8.58 -1.39
CA VAL A 252 13.76 -7.42 -1.58
C VAL A 252 13.02 -6.18 -1.12
N VAL A 253 13.65 -5.44 -0.20
CA VAL A 253 13.06 -4.26 0.42
C VAL A 253 13.91 -3.03 0.19
N GLU A 254 13.29 -1.85 0.17
CA GLU A 254 14.02 -0.59 0.15
C GLU A 254 14.78 -0.39 1.48
N ALA A 255 16.11 -0.33 1.41
CA ALA A 255 16.93 -0.18 2.61
C ALA A 255 16.66 1.18 3.28
N GLY A 256 16.58 1.19 4.61
CA GLY A 256 16.29 2.41 5.38
C GLY A 256 14.82 2.83 5.39
N ALA A 257 13.94 2.15 4.63
CA ALA A 257 12.55 2.58 4.46
C ALA A 257 11.50 1.48 4.68
N VAL A 258 11.91 0.29 5.13
CA VAL A 258 11.01 -0.83 5.46
C VAL A 258 11.34 -1.41 6.83
N LEU A 259 10.32 -1.61 7.67
CA LEU A 259 10.43 -2.24 8.97
C LEU A 259 10.58 -3.76 8.85
N VAL A 260 11.43 -4.35 9.69
CA VAL A 260 11.59 -5.80 9.86
C VAL A 260 11.10 -6.20 11.25
N LEU A 261 9.83 -6.60 11.31
CA LEU A 261 9.19 -7.04 12.55
C LEU A 261 9.75 -8.40 12.98
N ASP A 262 10.09 -8.55 14.26
CA ASP A 262 10.69 -9.75 14.83
C ASP A 262 11.90 -10.28 14.01
N ARG A 263 12.87 -9.39 13.70
CA ARG A 263 14.03 -9.65 12.83
C ARG A 263 14.70 -11.02 13.00
N ALA A 264 14.98 -11.43 14.24
CA ALA A 264 15.63 -12.72 14.50
C ALA A 264 14.77 -13.91 14.03
N GLN A 265 13.45 -13.83 14.21
CA GLN A 265 12.52 -14.83 13.70
C GLN A 265 12.41 -14.79 12.18
N VAL A 266 12.34 -13.58 11.60
CA VAL A 266 12.33 -13.37 10.14
C VAL A 266 13.54 -14.02 9.48
N ILE A 267 14.75 -13.75 9.96
CA ILE A 267 16.00 -14.33 9.42
C ILE A 267 15.99 -15.86 9.57
N ARG A 268 15.62 -16.37 10.74
CA ARG A 268 15.56 -17.82 10.98
C ARG A 268 14.59 -18.53 10.04
N ILE A 269 13.42 -17.96 9.79
CA ILE A 269 12.42 -18.53 8.86
C ILE A 269 12.95 -18.46 7.43
N ALA A 270 13.50 -17.31 7.02
CA ALA A 270 14.09 -17.11 5.70
C ALA A 270 15.15 -18.16 5.39
N ASP A 271 16.12 -18.32 6.29
CA ASP A 271 17.20 -19.28 6.15
C ASP A 271 16.68 -20.72 6.12
N ALA A 272 15.78 -21.09 7.05
CA ALA A 272 15.20 -22.44 7.08
C ALA A 272 14.35 -22.77 5.85
N ARG A 273 13.85 -21.76 5.13
CA ARG A 273 13.00 -21.93 3.94
C ARG A 273 13.75 -21.70 2.63
N ASN A 274 15.05 -21.38 2.66
CA ASN A 274 15.82 -20.96 1.49
C ASN A 274 15.18 -19.75 0.77
N CYS A 275 14.71 -18.76 1.53
CA CYS A 275 14.12 -17.52 1.03
C CYS A 275 15.01 -16.36 1.42
N ALA A 276 15.65 -15.70 0.46
CA ALA A 276 16.56 -14.60 0.74
C ALA A 276 15.83 -13.36 1.27
N ILE A 277 16.54 -12.54 2.04
CA ILE A 277 16.10 -11.20 2.42
C ILE A 277 17.23 -10.24 2.06
N HIS A 278 16.91 -9.23 1.26
CA HIS A 278 17.89 -8.26 0.77
C HIS A 278 17.34 -6.83 0.88
N GLY A 279 18.14 -5.91 1.41
CA GLY A 279 17.84 -4.48 1.37
C GLY A 279 18.56 -3.82 0.21
N LEU A 280 17.81 -3.22 -0.71
CA LEU A 280 18.38 -2.49 -1.84
C LEU A 280 18.76 -1.08 -1.38
N ALA A 281 20.06 -0.79 -1.27
CA ALA A 281 20.56 0.56 -1.05
C ALA A 281 20.61 1.30 -2.38
N ASP A 282 20.16 2.55 -2.37
CA ASP A 282 20.21 3.46 -3.52
C ASP A 282 19.62 2.87 -4.80
N TRP A 283 18.30 2.64 -4.77
CA TRP A 283 17.50 2.71 -6.00
C TRP A 283 17.45 4.16 -6.50
N THR A 284 18.61 4.71 -6.86
CA THR A 284 18.66 5.84 -7.77
C THR A 284 18.17 5.29 -9.09
N LEU A 285 17.12 5.90 -9.62
CA LEU A 285 16.57 5.59 -10.93
C LEU A 285 17.73 5.38 -11.92
N ARG A 286 18.06 4.11 -12.24
CA ARG A 286 18.48 3.86 -13.62
C ARG A 286 17.27 4.34 -14.40
N PRO A 287 17.39 5.34 -15.28
CA PRO A 287 16.25 5.91 -15.95
C PRO A 287 15.62 4.80 -16.80
N ALA A 288 14.67 4.07 -16.22
CA ALA A 288 13.53 3.59 -16.96
C ALA A 288 12.99 4.89 -17.56
N ALA A 289 13.17 5.01 -18.88
CA ALA A 289 12.83 6.19 -19.66
C ALA A 289 11.63 6.88 -19.02
N GLN A 290 11.80 8.15 -18.64
CA GLN A 290 10.71 8.96 -18.13
C GLN A 290 9.52 8.75 -19.06
N VAL A 291 8.57 7.90 -18.66
CA VAL A 291 7.28 7.80 -19.33
C VAL A 291 6.61 9.08 -18.90
N GLY A 292 6.81 10.11 -19.73
CA GLY A 292 6.31 11.44 -19.48
C GLY A 292 4.80 11.40 -19.43
N ALA A 293 4.24 11.29 -18.23
CA ALA A 293 2.84 11.59 -18.02
C ALA A 293 2.69 13.11 -17.90
N ALA A 294 2.84 13.81 -19.02
CA ALA A 294 2.07 15.03 -19.18
C ALA A 294 0.61 14.58 -19.28
N ALA A 295 -0.14 14.71 -18.18
CA ALA A 295 -1.58 14.57 -18.16
C ALA A 295 -2.19 15.63 -19.09
N ARG A 296 -2.23 15.35 -20.39
CA ARG A 296 -3.13 16.04 -21.31
C ARG A 296 -4.53 15.63 -20.93
N GLU A 297 -5.47 16.57 -20.88
CA GLU A 297 -6.90 16.25 -20.81
C GLU A 297 -7.22 15.30 -21.97
N ARG A 298 -7.39 14.02 -21.65
CA ARG A 298 -7.77 13.03 -22.64
C ARG A 298 -9.28 13.04 -22.74
N THR A 299 -9.77 13.61 -23.82
CA THR A 299 -11.19 13.57 -24.16
C THR A 299 -11.53 12.16 -24.63
N GLY A 300 -11.99 11.31 -23.72
CA GLY A 300 -12.56 10.01 -24.08
C GLY A 300 -13.91 10.17 -24.79
N ARG A 301 -14.15 9.36 -25.83
CA ARG A 301 -15.44 9.31 -26.53
C ARG A 301 -16.38 8.35 -25.81
N VAL A 302 -17.55 8.82 -25.40
CA VAL A 302 -18.56 7.97 -24.76
C VAL A 302 -19.35 7.20 -25.82
N ILE A 303 -19.48 5.90 -25.63
CA ILE A 303 -20.22 4.98 -26.48
C ILE A 303 -21.47 4.50 -25.73
N GLY A 304 -22.60 4.36 -26.43
CA GLY A 304 -23.90 4.00 -25.84
C GLY A 304 -24.67 5.19 -25.26
N ARG A 305 -25.69 4.91 -24.44
CA ARG A 305 -26.60 5.89 -23.84
C ARG A 305 -26.14 6.38 -22.46
N LEU A 306 -25.52 5.52 -21.67
CA LEU A 306 -25.07 5.87 -20.32
C LEU A 306 -23.85 6.81 -20.37
N ARG A 307 -23.76 7.73 -19.41
CA ARG A 307 -22.72 8.77 -19.36
C ARG A 307 -21.98 8.72 -18.02
N PRO A 308 -20.65 8.82 -18.01
CA PRO A 308 -19.88 8.89 -16.76
C PRO A 308 -20.19 10.19 -16.00
N SER A 309 -20.27 10.10 -14.67
CA SER A 309 -20.34 11.27 -13.79
C SER A 309 -18.95 11.91 -13.62
N ARG A 310 -18.88 13.07 -12.93
CA ARG A 310 -17.59 13.68 -12.56
C ARG A 310 -16.72 12.78 -11.68
N ARG A 311 -17.32 11.92 -10.86
CA ARG A 311 -16.56 10.97 -10.04
C ARG A 311 -15.96 9.88 -10.90
N ASP A 312 -16.75 9.35 -11.84
CA ASP A 312 -16.30 8.32 -12.77
C ASP A 312 -15.19 8.83 -13.69
N ALA A 313 -15.24 10.10 -14.11
CA ALA A 313 -14.15 10.74 -14.86
C ALA A 313 -12.81 10.69 -14.09
N GLY A 314 -12.83 10.97 -12.78
CA GLY A 314 -11.64 10.84 -11.95
C GLY A 314 -11.13 9.41 -11.84
N ASP A 315 -12.03 8.42 -11.78
CA ASP A 315 -11.65 7.00 -11.75
C ASP A 315 -11.04 6.54 -13.09
N ILE A 316 -11.58 7.04 -14.22
CA ILE A 316 -11.02 6.82 -15.56
C ILE A 316 -9.61 7.38 -15.66
N GLU A 317 -9.40 8.64 -15.28
CA GLU A 317 -8.08 9.31 -15.31
C GLU A 317 -7.02 8.50 -14.55
N THR A 318 -7.32 8.13 -13.31
CA THR A 318 -6.40 7.33 -12.48
C THR A 318 -6.13 5.96 -13.09
N GLY A 319 -7.15 5.29 -13.64
CA GLY A 319 -6.99 3.98 -14.25
C GLY A 319 -6.16 4.02 -15.53
N LEU A 320 -6.36 5.03 -16.39
CA LEU A 320 -5.58 5.25 -17.61
C LEU A 320 -4.10 5.47 -17.28
N ALA A 321 -3.82 6.35 -16.31
CA ALA A 321 -2.46 6.59 -15.84
C ALA A 321 -1.79 5.28 -15.35
N ALA A 322 -2.53 4.43 -14.63
CA ALA A 322 -1.99 3.16 -14.16
C ALA A 322 -1.66 2.16 -15.29
N VAL A 323 -2.62 1.87 -16.18
CA VAL A 323 -2.42 0.84 -17.22
C VAL A 323 -1.41 1.25 -18.30
N GLU A 324 -1.17 2.54 -18.46
CA GLU A 324 -0.18 3.09 -19.40
C GLU A 324 1.22 3.18 -18.80
N SER A 325 1.34 3.60 -17.53
CA SER A 325 2.60 3.46 -16.79
C SER A 325 3.08 2.02 -16.76
N LEU A 326 2.17 1.06 -16.82
CA LEU A 326 2.48 -0.37 -16.85
C LEU A 326 2.75 -0.92 -18.26
N ALA A 327 2.54 -0.16 -19.32
CA ALA A 327 2.70 -0.64 -20.70
C ALA A 327 4.10 -1.18 -21.05
N PRO A 328 5.20 -0.62 -20.53
CA PRO A 328 6.55 -1.14 -20.80
C PRO A 328 6.88 -2.47 -20.11
N PHE A 329 6.04 -2.93 -19.17
CA PHE A 329 6.33 -4.11 -18.35
C PHE A 329 5.54 -5.32 -18.84
N ALA A 330 6.12 -6.52 -18.67
CA ALA A 330 5.42 -7.78 -18.90
C ALA A 330 4.40 -8.05 -17.77
N THR A 331 3.25 -7.37 -17.83
CA THR A 331 2.15 -7.41 -16.86
C THR A 331 0.79 -7.42 -17.55
N GLY A 332 -0.28 -7.57 -16.78
CA GLY A 332 -1.66 -7.44 -17.26
C GLY A 332 -1.99 -6.01 -17.67
N ALA A 333 -3.10 -5.83 -18.40
CA ALA A 333 -3.46 -4.56 -19.01
C ALA A 333 -4.70 -3.89 -18.39
N GLY A 334 -5.24 -4.46 -17.31
CA GLY A 334 -6.43 -3.99 -16.63
C GLY A 334 -6.18 -3.37 -15.25
N ALA A 335 -7.04 -2.46 -14.84
CA ALA A 335 -7.14 -1.95 -13.48
C ALA A 335 -8.60 -1.67 -13.10
N VAL A 336 -8.94 -1.86 -11.82
CA VAL A 336 -10.23 -1.43 -11.26
C VAL A 336 -9.99 -0.25 -10.33
N VAL A 337 -10.69 0.85 -10.58
CA VAL A 337 -10.56 2.10 -9.83
C VAL A 337 -11.88 2.45 -9.17
N VAL A 338 -11.83 2.87 -7.91
CA VAL A 338 -13.01 3.31 -7.15
C VAL A 338 -12.64 4.55 -6.35
N ARG A 339 -13.26 5.70 -6.66
CA ARG A 339 -13.01 6.98 -5.98
C ARG A 339 -11.54 7.43 -6.03
N ARG A 340 -10.91 7.29 -7.20
CA ARG A 340 -9.49 7.56 -7.50
C ARG A 340 -8.49 6.64 -6.79
N TYR A 341 -8.97 5.55 -6.20
CA TYR A 341 -8.11 4.52 -5.62
C TYR A 341 -8.06 3.29 -6.51
N ILE A 342 -6.85 2.88 -6.86
CA ILE A 342 -6.60 1.58 -7.48
C ILE A 342 -7.00 0.49 -6.50
N ARG A 343 -8.00 -0.32 -6.86
CA ARG A 343 -8.47 -1.46 -6.06
C ARG A 343 -7.77 -2.75 -6.44
N ALA A 344 -7.61 -2.96 -7.75
CA ALA A 344 -6.91 -4.10 -8.29
C ALA A 344 -6.20 -3.69 -9.59
N ILE A 345 -5.03 -4.28 -9.83
CA ILE A 345 -4.32 -4.23 -11.10
C ILE A 345 -4.17 -5.67 -11.57
N GLU A 346 -4.38 -5.86 -12.87
CA GLU A 346 -4.21 -7.13 -13.55
C GLU A 346 -2.73 -7.50 -13.63
N ALA A 347 -2.41 -8.73 -13.26
CA ALA A 347 -1.10 -9.31 -13.49
C ALA A 347 -1.24 -10.71 -14.10
N ALA A 348 -0.56 -11.73 -13.58
CA ALA A 348 -0.55 -13.06 -14.18
C ALA A 348 -1.89 -13.81 -14.06
N GLU A 349 -2.80 -13.40 -13.18
CA GLU A 349 -4.12 -14.03 -13.01
C GLU A 349 -5.12 -13.71 -14.13
N GLY A 350 -4.84 -12.68 -14.93
CA GLY A 350 -5.72 -12.22 -16.01
C GLY A 350 -6.92 -11.39 -15.53
N PRO A 351 -7.67 -10.80 -16.48
CA PRO A 351 -8.66 -9.77 -16.21
C PRO A 351 -9.88 -10.29 -15.44
N ALA A 352 -10.30 -11.53 -15.72
CA ALA A 352 -11.44 -12.14 -15.05
C ALA A 352 -11.18 -12.36 -13.55
N ALA A 353 -10.07 -12.99 -13.21
CA ALA A 353 -9.71 -13.19 -11.80
C ALA A 353 -9.47 -11.86 -11.07
N MET A 354 -8.91 -10.85 -11.76
CA MET A 354 -8.77 -9.50 -11.21
C MET A 354 -10.14 -8.87 -10.85
N LEU A 355 -11.13 -8.94 -11.75
CA LEU A 355 -12.46 -8.38 -11.52
C LEU A 355 -13.18 -9.05 -10.33
N GLU A 356 -13.09 -10.38 -10.21
CA GLU A 356 -13.64 -11.11 -9.07
C GLU A 356 -13.00 -10.68 -7.75
N ARG A 357 -11.67 -10.57 -7.71
CA ARG A 357 -10.91 -10.07 -6.56
C ARG A 357 -11.34 -8.66 -6.15
N ALA A 358 -11.51 -7.75 -7.11
CA ALA A 358 -11.94 -6.38 -6.83
C ALA A 358 -13.32 -6.31 -6.15
N ALA A 359 -14.21 -7.26 -6.45
CA ALA A 359 -15.56 -7.29 -5.90
C ALA A 359 -15.65 -7.79 -4.46
N VAL A 360 -14.81 -8.75 -4.07
CA VAL A 360 -14.71 -9.23 -2.68
C VAL A 360 -14.39 -8.06 -1.75
N LEU A 361 -13.49 -7.18 -2.19
CA LEU A 361 -13.10 -5.98 -1.47
C LEU A 361 -14.26 -4.97 -1.35
N ARG A 362 -15.25 -4.96 -2.25
CA ARG A 362 -16.41 -4.07 -2.14
C ARG A 362 -17.30 -4.43 -0.94
N ARG A 363 -17.56 -5.75 -0.75
CA ARG A 363 -18.48 -6.25 0.28
C ARG A 363 -17.99 -5.95 1.70
N GLN A 364 -16.68 -5.95 1.91
CA GLN A 364 -16.06 -5.68 3.21
C GLN A 364 -16.22 -4.22 3.68
N TRP A 365 -16.55 -3.29 2.78
CA TRP A 365 -16.49 -1.84 3.06
C TRP A 365 -17.89 -1.18 3.14
N GLY A 366 -18.95 -1.99 3.17
CA GLY A 366 -20.32 -1.49 3.40
C GLY A 366 -20.87 -0.58 2.31
N LEU A 367 -20.28 -0.58 1.11
CA LEU A 367 -20.81 0.13 -0.06
C LEU A 367 -22.16 -0.50 -0.44
N ARG A 368 -23.22 0.29 -0.32
CA ARG A 368 -24.59 -0.18 -0.48
C ARG A 368 -25.34 0.73 -1.47
N TRP A 369 -25.98 0.09 -2.46
CA TRP A 369 -27.06 0.58 -3.34
C TRP A 369 -26.74 1.28 -4.67
N HIS A 370 -25.48 1.51 -5.08
CA HIS A 370 -25.19 2.06 -6.41
C HIS A 370 -23.98 1.41 -7.08
N LYS A 371 -24.04 1.27 -8.41
CA LYS A 371 -22.88 0.92 -9.24
C LYS A 371 -21.80 1.99 -9.06
N VAL A 372 -20.57 1.57 -8.82
CA VAL A 372 -19.46 2.48 -8.52
C VAL A 372 -18.15 1.91 -9.04
N GLY A 373 -17.27 2.80 -9.48
CA GLY A 373 -15.95 2.43 -9.97
C GLY A 373 -15.95 2.02 -11.43
N VAL A 374 -14.74 1.97 -11.97
CA VAL A 374 -14.47 1.82 -13.39
C VAL A 374 -13.45 0.74 -13.60
N PHE A 375 -13.76 -0.18 -14.51
CA PHE A 375 -12.75 -1.08 -15.07
C PHE A 375 -12.08 -0.39 -16.25
N VAL A 376 -10.77 -0.14 -16.12
CA VAL A 376 -9.96 0.45 -17.19
C VAL A 376 -9.07 -0.64 -17.79
N ARG A 377 -9.05 -0.75 -19.12
CA ARG A 377 -8.24 -1.75 -19.83
C ARG A 377 -7.48 -1.11 -20.98
N ARG A 378 -6.20 -1.44 -21.09
CA ARG A 378 -5.39 -1.15 -22.27
C ARG A 378 -5.47 -2.31 -23.26
N VAL A 379 -5.64 -2.00 -24.54
CA VAL A 379 -5.58 -2.94 -25.66
C VAL A 379 -4.43 -2.52 -26.57
N ALA A 380 -3.57 -3.46 -26.95
CA ALA A 380 -2.40 -3.20 -27.79
C ALA A 380 -2.68 -3.48 -29.26
N ASP A 381 -3.33 -4.62 -29.53
CA ASP A 381 -3.78 -5.05 -30.85
C ASP A 381 -5.29 -5.34 -30.80
N ALA A 382 -5.94 -5.40 -31.96
CA ALA A 382 -7.26 -6.01 -32.05
C ALA A 382 -7.14 -7.47 -31.56
N GLU A 383 -8.11 -7.95 -30.78
CA GLU A 383 -8.10 -9.36 -30.35
C GLU A 383 -8.04 -10.27 -31.58
N GLU A 384 -7.45 -11.47 -31.47
CA GLU A 384 -7.18 -12.36 -32.62
C GLU A 384 -8.43 -12.67 -33.47
N ASP A 385 -9.62 -12.57 -32.87
CA ASP A 385 -10.93 -12.77 -33.52
C ASP A 385 -11.70 -11.46 -33.81
N GLY A 386 -11.08 -10.29 -33.58
CA GLY A 386 -11.67 -8.96 -33.79
C GLY A 386 -12.91 -8.66 -32.94
N SER A 387 -13.23 -9.51 -31.95
CA SER A 387 -14.44 -9.42 -31.13
C SER A 387 -14.17 -8.76 -29.77
N VAL A 388 -15.18 -8.10 -29.23
CA VAL A 388 -15.13 -7.57 -27.86
C VAL A 388 -15.36 -8.71 -26.88
N PRO A 389 -14.58 -8.83 -25.79
CA PRO A 389 -14.81 -9.82 -24.74
C PRO A 389 -16.13 -9.56 -24.00
N ALA A 390 -17.25 -10.02 -24.54
CA ALA A 390 -18.58 -9.84 -23.93
C ALA A 390 -18.62 -10.43 -22.50
N ALA A 391 -17.84 -11.48 -22.25
CA ALA A 391 -17.62 -12.04 -20.92
C ALA A 391 -17.05 -11.02 -19.91
N LEU A 392 -16.10 -10.16 -20.31
CA LEU A 392 -15.55 -9.13 -19.43
C LEU A 392 -16.56 -8.03 -19.11
N PHE A 393 -17.41 -7.67 -20.07
CA PHE A 393 -18.51 -6.72 -19.84
C PHE A 393 -19.52 -7.29 -18.85
N ALA A 394 -19.98 -8.53 -19.08
CA ALA A 394 -20.89 -9.22 -18.18
C ALA A 394 -20.29 -9.36 -16.78
N GLN A 395 -19.00 -9.65 -16.70
CA GLN A 395 -18.30 -9.76 -15.43
C GLN A 395 -18.21 -8.41 -14.71
N ALA A 396 -17.78 -7.34 -15.38
CA ALA A 396 -17.75 -5.99 -14.80
C ALA A 396 -19.13 -5.57 -14.27
N ALA A 397 -20.21 -5.87 -15.01
CA ALA A 397 -21.58 -5.63 -14.59
C ALA A 397 -21.98 -6.46 -13.36
N SER A 398 -21.61 -7.75 -13.31
CA SER A 398 -21.87 -8.63 -12.16
C SER A 398 -21.17 -8.18 -10.87
N GLN A 399 -20.06 -7.44 -11.01
CA GLN A 399 -19.35 -6.84 -9.88
C GLN A 399 -19.86 -5.43 -9.51
N GLU A 400 -20.98 -5.01 -10.10
CA GLU A 400 -21.62 -3.71 -9.89
C GLU A 400 -20.69 -2.51 -10.17
N LEU A 401 -19.81 -2.62 -11.17
CA LEU A 401 -19.05 -1.46 -11.66
C LEU A 401 -19.97 -0.50 -12.42
N ALA A 402 -19.65 0.79 -12.39
CA ALA A 402 -20.42 1.83 -13.07
C ALA A 402 -20.16 1.86 -14.58
N GLY A 403 -18.94 1.51 -15.00
CA GLY A 403 -18.60 1.46 -16.41
C GLY A 403 -17.22 0.90 -16.72
N ILE A 404 -16.91 0.93 -18.00
CA ILE A 404 -15.66 0.44 -18.57
C ILE A 404 -15.01 1.58 -19.37
N ALA A 405 -13.70 1.74 -19.23
CA ALA A 405 -12.90 2.57 -20.12
C ALA A 405 -11.84 1.72 -20.83
N VAL A 406 -11.69 1.92 -22.13
CA VAL A 406 -10.75 1.17 -22.96
C VAL A 406 -9.78 2.15 -23.61
N THR A 407 -8.48 1.89 -23.48
CA THR A 407 -7.42 2.69 -24.10
C THR A 407 -6.57 1.88 -25.06
N GLY A 408 -6.17 2.47 -26.17
CA GLY A 408 -5.37 1.80 -27.19
C GLY A 408 -5.28 2.59 -28.48
N PRO A 409 -4.53 2.09 -29.47
CA PRO A 409 -4.51 2.69 -30.80
C PRO A 409 -5.87 2.56 -31.48
N ALA A 410 -6.23 3.50 -32.37
CA ALA A 410 -7.55 3.56 -33.00
C ALA A 410 -8.00 2.22 -33.63
N HIS A 411 -7.09 1.49 -34.27
CA HIS A 411 -7.41 0.20 -34.89
C HIS A 411 -7.81 -0.89 -33.86
N ALA A 412 -7.26 -0.86 -32.65
CA ALA A 412 -7.61 -1.80 -31.58
C ALA A 412 -8.92 -1.43 -30.87
N LEU A 413 -9.35 -0.16 -30.99
CA LEU A 413 -10.61 0.33 -30.41
C LEU A 413 -11.83 0.06 -31.30
N GLY A 414 -11.65 -0.18 -32.60
CA GLY A 414 -12.73 -0.44 -33.57
C GLY A 414 -13.80 -1.43 -33.07
N PRO A 415 -13.43 -2.64 -32.58
CA PRO A 415 -14.40 -3.59 -32.05
C PRO A 415 -15.29 -3.03 -30.93
N TYR A 416 -14.75 -2.12 -30.11
CA TYR A 416 -15.45 -1.54 -28.98
C TYR A 416 -16.42 -0.40 -29.38
N GLU A 417 -16.32 0.16 -30.59
CA GLU A 417 -17.27 1.16 -31.08
C GLU A 417 -18.70 0.59 -31.19
N ASP A 418 -18.80 -0.68 -31.58
CA ASP A 418 -20.07 -1.39 -31.73
C ASP A 418 -20.62 -1.97 -30.41
N ALA A 419 -19.83 -1.94 -29.34
CA ALA A 419 -20.19 -2.50 -28.03
C ALA A 419 -21.13 -1.60 -27.20
N GLY A 420 -21.58 -0.47 -27.73
CA GLY A 420 -22.47 0.46 -27.02
C GLY A 420 -23.79 -0.16 -26.57
N ARG A 421 -24.42 -0.99 -27.42
CA ARG A 421 -25.66 -1.69 -27.05
C ARG A 421 -25.42 -2.70 -25.92
N LEU A 422 -24.35 -3.49 -26.02
CA LEU A 422 -23.96 -4.44 -24.97
C LEU A 422 -23.71 -3.75 -23.63
N ALA A 423 -22.99 -2.63 -23.63
CA ALA A 423 -22.74 -1.84 -22.43
C ALA A 423 -24.04 -1.32 -21.81
N ASP A 424 -24.93 -0.75 -22.62
CA ASP A 424 -26.22 -0.23 -22.17
C ASP A 424 -27.12 -1.32 -21.57
N ASP A 425 -27.20 -2.49 -22.22
CA ASP A 425 -28.02 -3.63 -21.75
C ASP A 425 -27.52 -4.17 -20.40
N LEU A 426 -26.22 -4.08 -20.17
CA LEU A 426 -25.57 -4.42 -18.90
C LEU A 426 -25.58 -3.28 -17.88
N GLY A 427 -26.10 -2.11 -18.26
CA GLY A 427 -26.16 -0.90 -17.44
C GLY A 427 -24.79 -0.30 -17.11
N LEU A 428 -23.83 -0.40 -18.03
CA LEU A 428 -22.48 0.14 -17.93
C LEU A 428 -22.34 1.34 -18.87
N PHE A 429 -21.67 2.41 -18.45
CA PHE A 429 -21.13 3.35 -19.44
C PHE A 429 -19.88 2.76 -20.11
N LEU A 430 -19.62 3.13 -21.36
CA LEU A 430 -18.41 2.76 -22.09
C LEU A 430 -17.69 4.01 -22.59
N VAL A 431 -16.40 4.14 -22.29
CA VAL A 431 -15.56 5.25 -22.76
C VAL A 431 -14.37 4.68 -23.54
N LEU A 432 -14.14 5.19 -24.74
CA LEU A 432 -12.96 4.87 -25.54
C LEU A 432 -11.98 6.04 -25.50
N CYS A 433 -10.73 5.73 -25.20
CA CYS A 433 -9.64 6.69 -25.09
C CYS A 433 -8.56 6.31 -26.10
N GLU A 434 -8.31 7.13 -27.11
CA GLU A 434 -7.18 6.87 -28.00
C GLU A 434 -5.86 7.13 -27.26
N ALA A 435 -4.96 6.16 -27.35
CA ALA A 435 -3.58 6.32 -26.89
C ALA A 435 -2.82 7.17 -27.92
N THR A 436 -2.11 8.20 -27.44
CA THR A 436 -1.27 9.08 -28.28
C THR A 436 0.07 8.48 -28.61
#